data_AF-A0A162YKP4-F1
#
_entry.id   AF-A0A162YKP4-F1
#
_cell.length_a   1.000
_cell.length_b   1.000
_cell.length_c   1.000
_cell.angle_alpha   90.00
_cell.angle_beta   90.00
_cell.angle_gamma   90.00
#
_symmetry.space_group_name_H-M   'P 1'
#
loop_
_entity.id
_entity.type
_entity.pdbx_description
1 polymer ?
#
loop_
_entity_poly.entity_id
_entity_poly.type
_entity_poly.pdbx_seq_one_letter_code
_entity_poly.pdbx_strand_id
1 'polypeptide(L)'
;IDDEEAKPQKERDEQKLVDTVKPLIEQGSAILEECNGAIRGLDPSGRIAKQAQAKTSARKATPEEYHLADLLAQLSGEVSTTIDKAKKKVRNMPHAKKELSPLWNILQSPLLQILSAVGLLLTGVL
;
A
#
# COMPACT_ATOMS: atom_id res chain seq x y z
N ILE A 1 3.75 -13.53 -11.86
CA ILE A 1 4.60 -12.47 -12.45
C ILE A 1 5.98 -13.04 -12.78
N ASP A 2 6.66 -13.62 -11.79
CA ASP A 2 8.01 -14.20 -11.91
C ASP A 2 8.13 -15.21 -13.05
N ASP A 3 7.14 -16.10 -13.19
CA ASP A 3 7.12 -17.09 -14.27
C ASP A 3 7.08 -16.46 -15.67
N GLU A 4 6.30 -15.39 -15.86
CA GLU A 4 6.25 -14.67 -17.15
C GLU A 4 7.51 -13.83 -17.37
N GLU A 5 8.10 -13.28 -16.32
CA GLU A 5 9.35 -12.53 -16.42
C GLU A 5 10.51 -13.42 -16.90
N ALA A 6 10.58 -14.66 -16.39
CA ALA A 6 11.63 -15.63 -16.74
C ALA A 6 11.55 -16.15 -18.18
N LYS A 7 10.38 -16.07 -18.83
CA LYS A 7 10.20 -16.52 -20.23
C LYS A 7 10.90 -15.58 -21.23
N PRO A 8 11.37 -16.12 -22.37
CA PRO A 8 11.73 -15.31 -23.54
C PRO A 8 10.58 -14.38 -23.91
N GLN A 9 10.88 -13.15 -24.34
CA GLN A 9 9.87 -12.10 -24.54
C GLN A 9 8.73 -12.50 -25.51
N LYS A 10 9.05 -13.30 -26.53
CA LYS A 10 8.08 -13.82 -27.52
C LYS A 10 7.13 -14.90 -26.98
N GLU A 11 7.43 -15.48 -25.82
CA GLU A 11 6.68 -16.59 -25.18
C GLU A 11 5.86 -16.11 -23.98
N ARG A 12 5.93 -14.82 -23.65
CA ARG A 12 5.20 -14.21 -22.54
C ARG A 12 3.73 -14.07 -22.90
N ASP A 13 2.87 -14.49 -22.00
CA ASP A 13 1.44 -14.28 -22.10
C ASP A 13 1.03 -13.09 -21.22
N GLU A 14 1.17 -11.89 -21.77
CA GLU A 14 0.88 -10.65 -21.05
C GLU A 14 -0.61 -10.53 -20.71
N GLN A 15 -1.51 -11.05 -21.55
CA GLN A 15 -2.95 -10.98 -21.29
C GLN A 15 -3.32 -11.89 -20.11
N LYS A 16 -2.86 -13.14 -20.11
CA LYS A 16 -3.08 -14.05 -18.98
C LYS A 16 -2.49 -13.50 -17.68
N LEU A 17 -1.33 -12.84 -17.77
CA LEU A 17 -0.74 -12.17 -16.60
C LEU A 17 -1.68 -11.09 -16.06
N VAL A 18 -2.21 -10.22 -16.93
CA VAL A 18 -3.17 -9.18 -16.55
C VAL A 18 -4.40 -9.80 -15.91
N ASP A 19 -5.01 -10.80 -16.55
CA ASP A 19 -6.22 -11.47 -16.06
C ASP A 19 -6.02 -12.11 -14.68
N THR A 20 -4.80 -12.59 -14.40
CA THR A 20 -4.46 -13.19 -13.10
C THR A 20 -4.20 -12.13 -12.03
N VAL A 21 -3.50 -11.04 -12.37
CA VAL A 21 -2.99 -10.07 -11.39
C VAL A 21 -4.02 -8.99 -11.07
N LYS A 22 -4.80 -8.54 -12.06
CA LYS A 22 -5.78 -7.46 -11.88
C LYS A 22 -6.78 -7.71 -10.75
N PRO A 23 -7.44 -8.89 -10.65
CA PRO A 23 -8.39 -9.15 -9.56
C PRO A 23 -7.75 -9.09 -8.17
N LEU A 24 -6.47 -9.48 -8.06
CA LEU A 24 -5.73 -9.44 -6.79
C LEU A 24 -5.43 -7.99 -6.36
N ILE A 25 -5.08 -7.12 -7.31
CA ILE A 25 -4.87 -5.70 -7.03
C ILE A 25 -6.19 -5.04 -6.61
N GLU A 26 -7.28 -5.34 -7.33
CA GLU A 26 -8.62 -4.82 -7.01
C GLU A 26 -9.08 -5.26 -5.62
N GLN A 27 -8.91 -6.54 -5.28
CA GLN A 27 -9.21 -7.07 -3.94
C GLN A 27 -8.38 -6.38 -2.86
N GLY A 28 -7.06 -6.26 -3.07
CA GLY A 28 -6.18 -5.55 -2.14
C GLY A 28 -6.59 -4.09 -1.96
N SER A 29 -7.03 -3.43 -3.03
CA SER A 29 -7.46 -2.03 -3.00
C SER A 29 -8.75 -1.88 -2.19
N ALA A 30 -9.72 -2.78 -2.40
CA ALA A 30 -10.97 -2.80 -1.63
C ALA A 30 -10.74 -2.98 -0.12
N ILE A 31 -9.83 -3.88 0.28
CA ILE A 31 -9.48 -4.10 1.70
C ILE A 31 -8.88 -2.83 2.32
N LEU A 32 -7.97 -2.16 1.60
CA LEU A 32 -7.35 -0.93 2.09
C LEU A 32 -8.35 0.24 2.15
N GLU A 33 -9.28 0.32 1.19
CA GLU A 33 -10.35 1.32 1.21
C GLU A 33 -11.31 1.12 2.39
N GLU A 34 -11.72 -0.12 2.67
CA GLU A 34 -12.55 -0.46 3.82
C GLU A 34 -11.86 -0.09 5.13
N CYS A 35 -10.58 -0.45 5.27
CA CYS A 35 -9.76 -0.11 6.43
C CYS A 35 -9.64 1.42 6.61
N ASN A 36 -9.33 2.15 5.54
CA ASN A 36 -9.25 3.61 5.55
C ASN A 36 -10.59 4.25 5.93
N GLY A 37 -11.71 3.71 5.42
CA GLY A 37 -13.06 4.13 5.78
C GLY A 37 -13.36 3.94 7.27
N ALA A 38 -13.03 2.76 7.82
CA ALA A 38 -13.21 2.45 9.24
C ALA A 38 -12.40 3.40 10.15
N ILE A 39 -11.14 3.67 9.79
CA ILE A 39 -10.27 4.61 10.54
C ILE A 39 -10.86 6.03 10.52
N ARG A 40 -11.31 6.51 9.36
CA ARG A 40 -11.94 7.83 9.25
C ARG A 40 -13.27 7.91 10.00
N GLY A 41 -14.04 6.83 10.02
CA GLY A 41 -15.27 6.73 10.81
C GLY A 41 -15.01 6.79 12.32
N LEU A 42 -13.90 6.22 12.78
CA LEU A 42 -13.48 6.26 14.18
C LEU A 42 -12.99 7.65 14.63
N ASP A 43 -12.30 8.38 13.76
CA ASP A 43 -11.82 9.75 14.04
C ASP A 43 -12.22 10.77 12.95
N PRO A 44 -13.50 11.11 12.79
CA PRO A 44 -13.95 12.03 11.75
C PRO A 44 -13.34 13.44 11.89
N SER A 45 -12.99 13.82 13.12
CA SER A 45 -12.43 15.13 13.47
C SER A 45 -10.90 15.20 13.38
N GLY A 46 -10.22 14.06 13.22
CA GLY A 46 -8.77 13.95 13.31
C GLY A 46 -8.20 14.25 14.71
N ARG A 47 -9.04 14.22 15.76
CA ARG A 47 -8.63 14.57 17.14
C ARG A 47 -7.80 13.47 17.76
N ILE A 48 -8.15 12.21 17.52
CA ILE A 48 -7.41 11.04 18.01
C ILE A 48 -6.03 11.02 17.35
N ALA A 49 -5.98 11.23 16.03
CA ALA A 49 -4.74 11.31 15.26
C ALA A 49 -3.81 12.42 15.79
N LYS A 50 -4.33 13.63 15.99
CA LYS A 50 -3.57 14.78 16.55
C LYS A 50 -3.07 14.49 17.96
N GLN A 51 -3.88 13.84 18.79
CA GLN A 51 -3.49 13.47 20.15
C GLN A 51 -2.37 12.42 20.15
N ALA A 52 -2.47 11.38 19.31
CA ALA A 52 -1.44 10.38 19.13
C ALA A 52 -0.13 11.02 18.66
N GLN A 53 -0.20 11.90 17.64
CA GLN A 53 0.96 12.64 17.15
C GLN A 53 1.62 13.48 18.27
N ALA A 54 0.82 14.23 19.05
CA ALA A 54 1.35 15.04 20.14
C ALA A 54 2.02 14.18 21.24
N LYS A 55 1.43 13.02 21.58
CA LYS A 55 2.03 12.08 22.52
C LYS A 55 3.36 11.54 21.99
N THR A 56 3.41 11.11 20.73
CA THR A 56 4.64 10.59 20.11
C THR A 56 5.75 11.63 20.09
N SER A 57 5.46 12.87 19.66
CA SER A 57 6.44 13.97 19.67
C SER A 57 6.92 14.32 21.08
N ALA A 58 6.05 14.20 22.08
CA ALA A 58 6.41 14.40 23.49
C ALA A 58 7.07 13.16 24.15
N ARG A 59 7.30 12.07 23.40
CA ARG A 59 7.77 10.77 23.93
C ARG A 59 6.91 10.20 25.06
N LYS A 60 5.59 10.39 24.93
CA LYS A 60 4.53 9.94 25.86
C LYS A 60 3.57 8.94 25.21
N ALA A 61 3.91 8.42 24.04
CA ALA A 61 3.12 7.36 23.44
C ALA A 61 3.24 6.09 24.29
N THR A 62 2.14 5.37 24.40
CA THR A 62 2.06 4.08 25.09
C THR A 62 2.79 3.00 24.28
N PRO A 63 3.21 1.90 24.90
CA PRO A 63 3.78 0.76 24.18
C PRO A 63 2.89 0.25 23.05
N GLU A 64 1.56 0.26 23.25
CA GLU A 64 0.58 -0.15 22.26
C GLU A 64 0.51 0.82 21.07
N GLU A 65 0.59 2.13 21.33
CA GLU A 65 0.67 3.16 20.27
C GLU A 65 1.96 3.02 19.44
N TYR A 66 3.10 2.70 20.07
CA TYR A 66 4.35 2.40 19.34
C TYR A 66 4.25 1.11 18.53
N HIS A 67 3.70 0.04 19.12
CA HIS A 67 3.55 -1.23 18.43
C HIS A 67 2.65 -1.10 17.18
N LEU A 68 1.54 -0.37 17.30
CA LEU A 68 0.68 -0.07 16.15
C LEU A 68 1.42 0.72 15.06
N ALA A 69 2.26 1.68 15.45
CA ALA A 69 3.08 2.43 14.52
C ALA A 69 4.03 1.53 13.73
N ASP A 70 4.70 0.58 14.40
CA ASP A 70 5.61 -0.37 13.76
C ASP A 70 4.89 -1.29 12.78
N LEU A 71 3.71 -1.81 13.15
CA LEU A 71 2.90 -2.66 12.26
C LEU A 71 2.46 -1.91 11.00
N LEU A 72 2.07 -0.64 11.13
CA LEU A 72 1.66 0.18 9.98
C LEU A 72 2.86 0.58 9.11
N ALA A 73 4.02 0.83 9.71
CA ALA A 73 5.27 1.03 8.98
C ALA A 73 5.66 -0.24 8.21
N GLN A 74 5.60 -1.41 8.83
CA GLN A 74 5.86 -2.69 8.17
C GLN A 74 4.89 -2.94 7.02
N LEU A 75 3.58 -2.81 7.24
CA LEU A 75 2.56 -2.99 6.20
C LEU A 75 2.82 -2.06 5.01
N SER A 76 3.09 -0.79 5.28
CA SER A 76 3.34 0.18 4.21
C SER A 76 4.63 -0.07 3.45
N GLY A 77 5.69 -0.48 4.14
CA GLY A 77 6.94 -0.90 3.53
C GLY A 77 6.77 -2.14 2.66
N GLU A 78 6.08 -3.17 3.16
CA GLU A 78 5.80 -4.40 2.43
C GLU A 78 4.97 -4.16 1.17
N VAL A 79 3.87 -3.41 1.28
CA VAL A 79 2.99 -3.11 0.14
C VAL A 79 3.73 -2.27 -0.90
N SER A 80 4.41 -1.18 -0.49
CA SER A 80 5.17 -0.31 -1.41
C SER A 80 6.29 -1.07 -2.11
N THR A 81 7.05 -1.87 -1.36
CA THR A 81 8.11 -2.72 -1.91
C THR A 81 7.56 -3.76 -2.89
N THR A 82 6.42 -4.36 -2.57
CA THR A 82 5.76 -5.34 -3.44
C THR A 82 5.29 -4.71 -4.75
N ILE A 83 4.67 -3.53 -4.69
CA ILE A 83 4.27 -2.75 -5.87
C ILE A 83 5.50 -2.40 -6.73
N ASP A 84 6.57 -1.90 -6.12
CA ASP A 84 7.78 -1.52 -6.83
C ASP A 84 8.47 -2.71 -7.51
N LYS A 85 8.54 -3.85 -6.82
CA LYS A 85 9.02 -5.10 -7.41
C LYS A 85 8.15 -5.51 -8.58
N ALA A 86 6.83 -5.54 -8.43
CA ALA A 86 5.90 -5.91 -9.51
C ALA A 86 6.04 -4.99 -10.74
N LYS A 87 6.09 -3.66 -10.53
CA LYS A 87 6.32 -2.66 -11.58
C LYS A 87 7.64 -2.89 -12.32
N LYS A 88 8.72 -3.23 -11.60
CA LYS A 88 10.03 -3.54 -12.21
C LYS A 88 9.96 -4.79 -13.09
N LYS A 89 9.30 -5.85 -12.63
CA LYS A 89 9.20 -7.13 -13.35
C LYS A 89 8.40 -7.03 -14.65
N VAL A 90 7.35 -6.21 -14.68
CA VAL A 90 6.56 -5.99 -15.90
C VAL A 90 7.12 -4.90 -16.81
N ARG A 91 8.27 -4.28 -16.49
CA ARG A 91 8.81 -3.14 -17.25
C ARG A 91 9.02 -3.45 -18.73
N ASN A 92 9.35 -4.70 -19.06
CA ASN A 92 9.59 -5.20 -20.42
C ASN A 92 8.37 -5.94 -21.01
N MET A 93 7.18 -5.73 -20.45
CA MET A 93 5.89 -6.29 -20.88
C MET A 93 4.94 -5.11 -21.16
N PRO A 94 4.96 -4.52 -22.37
CA PRO A 94 4.28 -3.26 -22.65
C PRO A 94 2.76 -3.29 -22.43
N HIS A 95 2.09 -4.39 -22.75
CA HIS A 95 0.65 -4.55 -22.54
C HIS A 95 0.34 -4.70 -21.04
N ALA A 96 1.01 -5.63 -20.36
CA ALA A 96 0.80 -5.83 -18.92
C ALA A 96 1.14 -4.57 -18.10
N LYS A 97 2.22 -3.87 -18.46
CA LYS A 97 2.58 -2.59 -17.83
C LYS A 97 1.47 -1.56 -18.01
N LYS A 98 0.91 -1.42 -19.20
CA LYS A 98 -0.15 -0.45 -19.50
C LYS A 98 -1.41 -0.73 -18.69
N GLU A 99 -1.82 -1.99 -18.60
CA GLU A 99 -3.04 -2.38 -17.90
C GLU A 99 -2.90 -2.38 -16.37
N LEU A 100 -1.74 -2.80 -15.83
CA LEU A 100 -1.55 -2.95 -14.38
C LEU A 100 -1.05 -1.69 -13.67
N SER A 101 -0.30 -0.82 -14.36
CA SER A 101 0.28 0.38 -13.72
C SER A 101 -0.75 1.32 -13.08
N PRO A 102 -1.90 1.60 -13.72
CA PRO A 102 -2.96 2.40 -13.10
C PRO A 102 -3.52 1.75 -11.82
N LEU A 103 -3.70 0.43 -11.83
CA LEU A 103 -4.27 -0.32 -10.69
C LEU A 103 -3.35 -0.29 -9.47
N TRP A 104 -2.04 -0.42 -9.66
CA TRP A 104 -1.09 -0.28 -8.55
C TRP A 104 -1.07 1.11 -7.93
N ASN A 105 -1.32 2.16 -8.72
CA ASN A 105 -1.43 3.52 -8.18
C ASN A 105 -2.71 3.69 -7.35
N ILE A 106 -3.82 3.05 -7.78
CA ILE A 106 -5.06 3.00 -7.00
C ILE A 106 -4.81 2.29 -5.67
N LEU A 107 -4.18 1.12 -5.68
CA LEU A 107 -3.81 0.37 -4.48
C LEU A 107 -2.94 1.17 -3.50
N GLN A 108 -2.01 1.98 -4.01
CA GLN A 108 -1.10 2.78 -3.19
C GLN A 108 -1.79 3.96 -2.48
N SER A 109 -2.87 4.50 -3.04
CA SER A 109 -3.56 5.68 -2.48
C SER A 109 -4.14 5.48 -1.07
N PRO A 110 -4.99 4.45 -0.81
CA PRO A 110 -5.56 4.25 0.52
C PRO A 110 -4.49 3.92 1.57
N LEU A 111 -3.39 3.26 1.19
CA LEU A 111 -2.27 3.00 2.09
C LEU A 111 -1.67 4.29 2.64
N LEU A 112 -1.39 5.28 1.78
CA LEU A 112 -0.86 6.58 2.21
C LEU A 112 -1.86 7.35 3.08
N GLN A 113 -3.15 7.21 2.79
CA GLN A 113 -4.21 7.84 3.58
C GLN A 113 -4.33 7.22 4.98
N ILE A 114 -4.18 5.90 5.12
CA ILE A 114 -4.13 5.21 6.41
C ILE A 114 -2.97 5.75 7.24
N LEU A 115 -1.76 5.80 6.67
CA LEU A 115 -0.56 6.33 7.36
C LEU A 115 -0.72 7.80 7.78
N SER A 116 -1.40 8.60 6.96
CA SER A 116 -1.73 9.99 7.29
C SER A 116 -2.68 10.06 8.47
N ALA A 117 -3.76 9.25 8.44
CA ALA A 117 -4.81 9.26 9.44
C ALA A 117 -4.33 8.80 10.82
N VAL A 118 -3.35 7.89 10.88
CA VAL A 118 -2.72 7.48 12.14
C VAL A 118 -1.56 8.37 12.58
N GLY A 119 -1.25 9.42 11.82
CA GLY A 119 -0.24 10.43 12.18
C GLY A 119 1.22 10.03 11.92
N LEU A 120 1.47 8.96 11.16
CA LEU A 120 2.82 8.38 10.97
C LEU A 120 3.61 9.01 9.82
N LEU A 121 2.96 9.63 8.82
CA LEU A 121 3.68 10.26 7.70
C LEU A 121 4.55 11.46 8.12
N LEU A 122 4.22 12.10 9.24
CA LEU A 122 4.89 13.33 9.69
C LEU A 122 5.99 13.06 10.74
N THR A 123 6.15 11.81 11.20
CA THR A 123 7.11 11.43 12.24
C THR A 123 8.44 10.92 11.70
N GLY A 124 8.63 10.87 10.37
CA GLY A 124 9.90 10.45 9.74
C GLY A 124 10.21 8.96 9.89
N VAL A 125 9.19 8.12 10.06
CA VAL A 125 9.31 6.64 10.18
C VAL A 125 9.27 5.95 8.80
N LEU A 126 9.32 6.73 7.71
CA LEU A 126 9.48 6.23 6.33
C LEU A 126 10.86 6.56 5.78
#